data_AF-A0A1G2XDI6-F1
#
_entry.id   AF-A0A1G2XDI6-F1
#
_cell.length_a   1.000
_cell.length_b   1.000
_cell.length_c   1.000
_cell.angle_alpha   90.00
_cell.angle_beta   90.00
_cell.angle_gamma   90.00
#
_symmetry.space_group_name_H-M   'P 1'
#
loop_
_entity.id
_entity.type
_entity.pdbx_description
1 polymer ?
#
loop_
_entity_poly.entity_id
_entity_poly.type
_entity_poly.pdbx_seq_one_letter_code
_entity_poly.pdbx_strand_id
1 'polypeptide(L)'
;MQIEMGMVGAIIVRPAGSGHMMSTAYESMDSMYDHEYLFLTTEIDPIVHQQVEVGDIDAVDMAKWFPVYWFINGRCAPDTMDAPNIAWLPTQPYNCMPMMHPGDRLLGRYIQAGRDPHPFHTHGNNFTVIARDGRLLKSQGGMGADLAYSNFTLFVPPGGTSDFIFEWTGKALGWDIYGHAPGDPMEPHEYAPDHGKPFPVALPPQQFLTNGAMWSGSPFLGTMGSLPPGEGGLNPNSGYSYMWHSHNEKEMTNYDIFPGGLMTMLMIEPPSAPIQH
;
A
#
# COMPACT_ATOMS: atom_id res chain seq x y z
N MET A 1 6.22 14.32 -21.78
CA MET A 1 6.95 15.43 -21.14
C MET A 1 6.23 16.04 -19.93
N GLN A 2 5.08 16.74 -20.02
CA GLN A 2 4.52 17.47 -18.83
C GLN A 2 4.28 16.58 -17.60
N ILE A 3 3.64 15.41 -17.80
CA ILE A 3 3.41 14.44 -16.72
C ILE A 3 4.73 13.95 -16.12
N GLU A 4 5.72 13.60 -16.96
CA GLU A 4 7.04 13.15 -16.52
C GLU A 4 7.86 14.24 -15.80
N MET A 5 7.59 15.52 -16.08
CA MET A 5 8.16 16.65 -15.34
C MET A 5 7.47 16.85 -13.97
N GLY A 6 6.57 15.95 -13.56
CA GLY A 6 5.83 16.06 -12.32
C GLY A 6 4.71 17.10 -12.35
N MET A 7 4.31 17.59 -13.53
CA MET A 7 3.18 18.54 -13.66
C MET A 7 1.84 17.82 -13.57
N VAL A 8 1.62 17.12 -12.46
CA VAL A 8 0.39 16.38 -12.15
C VAL A 8 0.13 16.42 -10.66
N GLY A 9 -1.12 16.24 -10.27
CA GLY A 9 -1.53 16.22 -8.87
C GLY A 9 -2.91 15.61 -8.69
N ALA A 10 -3.30 15.47 -7.42
CA ALA A 10 -4.58 14.91 -7.02
C ALA A 10 -5.46 16.00 -6.39
N ILE A 11 -6.75 15.98 -6.71
CA ILE A 11 -7.77 16.77 -5.99
C ILE A 11 -8.77 15.79 -5.39
N ILE A 12 -8.90 15.80 -4.07
CA ILE A 12 -9.89 14.99 -3.35
C ILE A 12 -11.07 15.89 -3.00
N VAL A 13 -12.23 15.63 -3.60
CA VAL A 13 -13.48 16.32 -3.28
C VAL A 13 -14.25 15.48 -2.27
N ARG A 14 -14.37 15.97 -1.03
CA ARG A 14 -15.06 15.26 0.05
C ARG A 14 -16.58 15.40 -0.09
N PRO A 15 -17.37 14.37 0.25
CA PRO A 15 -18.82 14.49 0.26
C PRO A 15 -19.27 15.41 1.41
N ALA A 16 -20.46 16.01 1.25
CA ALA A 16 -21.02 16.86 2.30
C ALA A 16 -21.20 16.05 3.60
N GLY A 17 -20.80 16.63 4.74
CA GLY A 17 -20.92 15.98 6.04
C GLY A 17 -19.79 15.01 6.39
N SER A 18 -18.87 14.69 5.48
CA SER A 18 -17.64 13.96 5.83
C SER A 18 -16.76 14.81 6.76
N GLY A 19 -16.26 14.20 7.82
CA GLY A 19 -15.35 14.82 8.77
C GLY A 19 -14.67 13.80 9.66
N HIS A 20 -13.78 14.23 10.56
CA HIS A 20 -12.97 13.32 11.39
C HIS A 20 -13.78 12.35 12.28
N MET A 21 -15.03 12.68 12.63
CA MET A 21 -15.91 11.80 13.42
C MET A 21 -16.77 10.86 12.55
N MET A 22 -16.74 11.03 11.23
CA MET A 22 -17.49 10.24 10.26
C MET A 22 -16.75 10.31 8.91
N SER A 23 -15.65 9.57 8.83
CA SER A 23 -14.78 9.53 7.67
C SER A 23 -15.40 8.67 6.58
N THR A 24 -16.10 9.28 5.62
CA THR A 24 -16.69 8.59 4.47
C THR A 24 -16.18 9.19 3.16
N ALA A 25 -15.75 8.36 2.21
CA ALA A 25 -15.25 8.83 0.92
C ALA A 25 -16.35 9.32 -0.02
N TYR A 26 -17.57 8.81 0.16
CA TYR A 26 -18.78 9.12 -0.60
C TYR A 26 -19.97 9.30 0.36
N GLU A 27 -21.12 9.76 -0.14
CA GLU A 27 -22.37 9.85 0.65
C GLU A 27 -22.98 8.45 0.90
N SER A 28 -22.21 7.53 1.48
CA SER A 28 -22.59 6.17 1.88
C SER A 28 -21.67 5.65 2.99
N MET A 29 -22.25 4.92 3.95
CA MET A 29 -21.51 4.21 4.99
C MET A 29 -20.62 3.09 4.45
N ASP A 30 -20.91 2.55 3.26
CA ASP A 30 -20.05 1.54 2.62
C ASP A 30 -18.65 2.10 2.30
N SER A 31 -18.54 3.43 2.22
CA SER A 31 -17.29 4.14 1.99
C SER A 31 -16.63 4.66 3.26
N MET A 32 -17.11 4.23 4.44
CA MET A 32 -16.48 4.56 5.72
C MET A 32 -15.08 3.96 5.81
N TYR A 33 -14.14 4.68 6.40
CA TYR A 33 -12.76 4.27 6.57
C TYR A 33 -12.14 4.84 7.86
N ASP A 34 -11.11 4.17 8.36
CA ASP A 34 -10.28 4.60 9.50
C ASP A 34 -9.01 5.28 9.01
N HIS A 35 -8.38 4.72 7.96
CA HIS A 35 -7.16 5.23 7.35
C HIS A 35 -7.34 5.55 5.87
N GLU A 36 -6.66 6.57 5.38
CA GLU A 36 -6.74 7.01 3.98
C GLU A 36 -5.35 7.20 3.40
N TYR A 37 -5.06 6.53 2.28
CA TYR A 37 -3.78 6.61 1.59
C TYR A 37 -3.97 6.94 0.11
N LEU A 38 -3.19 7.91 -0.37
CA LEU A 38 -3.14 8.30 -1.77
C LEU A 38 -2.05 7.51 -2.49
N PHE A 39 -2.38 6.95 -3.64
CA PHE A 39 -1.46 6.32 -4.58
C PHE A 39 -1.55 7.08 -5.89
N LEU A 40 -0.74 8.13 -6.05
CA LEU A 40 -0.58 8.83 -7.32
C LEU A 40 0.56 8.18 -8.09
N THR A 41 0.22 7.43 -9.15
CA THR A 41 1.21 6.67 -9.92
C THR A 41 1.62 7.41 -11.19
N THR A 42 2.92 7.45 -11.43
CA THR A 42 3.55 8.05 -12.62
C THR A 42 4.80 7.25 -13.00
N GLU A 43 5.39 7.55 -14.15
CA GLU A 43 6.59 6.90 -14.66
C GLU A 43 7.40 7.89 -15.50
N ILE A 44 8.71 7.64 -15.63
CA ILE A 44 9.60 8.48 -16.44
C ILE A 44 10.54 7.65 -17.32
N ASP A 45 10.82 8.21 -18.49
CA ASP A 45 11.98 7.87 -19.31
C ASP A 45 13.09 8.91 -19.10
N PRO A 46 14.19 8.59 -18.38
CA PRO A 46 15.25 9.54 -18.08
C PRO A 46 15.98 10.03 -19.34
N ILE A 47 15.92 9.32 -20.48
CA ILE A 47 16.55 9.76 -21.72
C ILE A 47 15.89 11.06 -22.20
N VAL A 48 14.56 11.17 -22.09
CA VAL A 48 13.82 12.39 -22.44
C VAL A 48 14.34 13.59 -21.63
N HIS A 49 14.59 13.38 -20.33
CA HIS A 49 15.08 14.44 -19.45
C HIS A 49 16.54 14.80 -19.72
N GLN A 50 17.40 13.81 -20.00
CA GLN A 50 18.81 14.04 -20.36
C GLN A 50 18.94 14.84 -21.67
N GLN A 51 18.11 14.56 -22.67
CA GLN A 51 18.08 15.31 -23.93
C GLN A 51 17.70 16.79 -23.71
N VAL A 52 16.66 17.02 -22.90
CA VAL A 52 16.24 18.38 -22.53
C VAL A 52 17.34 19.10 -21.73
N GLU A 53 17.99 18.42 -20.79
CA GLU A 53 19.06 18.98 -19.95
C GLU A 53 20.25 19.49 -20.78
N VAL A 54 20.66 18.76 -21.81
CA VAL A 54 21.76 19.16 -22.71
C VAL A 54 21.34 20.13 -23.82
N GLY A 55 20.06 20.54 -23.86
CA GLY A 55 19.51 21.47 -24.84
C GLY A 55 19.16 20.86 -26.19
N ASP A 56 19.17 19.53 -26.33
CA ASP A 56 18.83 18.81 -27.55
C ASP A 56 17.34 18.44 -27.60
N ILE A 57 16.49 19.46 -27.46
CA ILE A 57 15.03 19.28 -27.40
C ILE A 57 14.46 18.69 -28.70
N ASP A 58 15.11 18.96 -29.84
CA ASP A 58 14.70 18.45 -31.15
C ASP A 58 14.92 16.93 -31.29
N ALA A 59 15.78 16.34 -30.45
CA ALA A 59 16.01 14.90 -30.40
C ALA A 59 14.98 14.14 -29.53
N VAL A 60 14.13 14.85 -28.78
CA VAL A 60 13.08 14.22 -27.97
C VAL A 60 12.03 13.58 -28.88
N ASP A 61 11.95 12.25 -28.85
CA ASP A 61 11.01 11.46 -29.63
C ASP A 61 10.12 10.63 -28.71
N MET A 62 8.93 11.17 -28.41
CA MET A 62 7.95 10.49 -27.53
C MET A 62 7.37 9.20 -28.13
N ALA A 63 7.65 8.88 -29.41
CA ALA A 63 7.31 7.58 -30.00
C ALA A 63 8.32 6.48 -29.62
N LYS A 64 9.53 6.84 -29.17
CA LYS A 64 10.57 5.93 -28.66
C LYS A 64 10.62 5.86 -27.13
N TRP A 65 9.72 6.61 -26.48
CA TRP A 65 9.59 6.69 -25.03
C TRP A 65 9.56 5.31 -24.38
N PHE A 66 10.41 5.11 -23.37
CA PHE A 66 10.57 3.84 -22.68
C PHE A 66 10.81 4.05 -21.17
N PRO A 67 9.80 3.85 -20.31
CA PRO A 67 9.94 4.12 -18.88
C PRO A 67 10.83 3.07 -18.21
N VAL A 68 11.64 3.54 -17.26
CA VAL A 68 12.56 2.71 -16.44
C VAL A 68 12.52 3.07 -14.95
N TYR A 69 11.67 4.03 -14.58
CA TYR A 69 11.33 4.36 -13.20
C TYR A 69 9.82 4.57 -13.10
N TRP A 70 9.25 4.09 -12.00
CA TRP A 70 7.83 4.18 -11.73
C TRP A 70 7.61 4.55 -10.27
N PHE A 71 6.70 5.49 -10.01
CA PHE A 71 6.60 6.18 -8.74
C PHE A 71 5.24 5.98 -8.10
N ILE A 72 5.23 5.96 -6.76
CA ILE A 72 4.04 6.24 -5.96
C ILE A 72 4.32 7.55 -5.23
N ASN A 73 3.47 8.56 -5.43
CA ASN A 73 3.59 9.89 -4.83
C ASN A 73 4.97 10.55 -5.07
N GLY A 74 5.59 10.27 -6.21
CA GLY A 74 6.91 10.81 -6.58
C GLY A 74 8.11 10.06 -5.99
N ARG A 75 7.90 8.92 -5.30
CA ARG A 75 8.98 8.04 -4.80
C ARG A 75 8.96 6.68 -5.50
N CYS A 76 10.13 6.10 -5.72
CA CYS A 76 10.26 4.67 -6.05
C CYS A 76 10.58 3.88 -4.78
N ALA A 77 10.27 2.59 -4.73
CA ALA A 77 10.80 1.75 -3.65
C ALA A 77 12.34 1.77 -3.65
N PRO A 78 13.02 1.69 -2.49
CA PRO A 78 12.44 1.56 -1.14
C PRO A 78 11.95 2.87 -0.51
N ASP A 79 12.19 4.02 -1.14
CA ASP A 79 11.88 5.35 -0.57
C ASP A 79 10.36 5.57 -0.35
N THR A 80 9.50 4.79 -1.03
CA THR A 80 8.06 4.73 -0.73
C THR A 80 7.76 4.37 0.73
N MET A 81 8.67 3.64 1.39
CA MET A 81 8.55 3.16 2.77
C MET A 81 9.16 4.11 3.81
N ASP A 82 9.96 5.09 3.38
CA ASP A 82 10.51 6.10 4.30
C ASP A 82 9.42 7.03 4.83
N ALA A 83 9.68 7.69 5.96
CA ALA A 83 8.76 8.66 6.53
C ALA A 83 8.46 9.85 5.57
N PRO A 84 7.31 10.53 5.71
CA PRO A 84 7.04 11.76 4.98
C PRO A 84 7.97 12.89 5.49
N ASN A 85 8.21 13.89 4.65
CA ASN A 85 8.97 15.12 4.99
C ASN A 85 10.40 14.90 5.55
N ILE A 86 11.09 13.83 5.14
CA ILE A 86 12.48 13.56 5.53
C ILE A 86 13.48 14.49 4.83
N ALA A 87 14.56 14.86 5.52
CA ALA A 87 15.49 15.90 5.09
C ALA A 87 16.27 15.57 3.81
N TRP A 88 16.49 14.28 3.51
CA TRP A 88 17.21 13.84 2.30
C TRP A 88 16.31 13.67 1.07
N LEU A 89 14.98 13.76 1.22
CA LEU A 89 14.02 13.80 0.11
C LEU A 89 13.16 15.07 0.14
N PRO A 90 13.77 16.27 0.09
CA PRO A 90 13.09 17.54 0.35
C PRO A 90 12.00 17.91 -0.67
N THR A 91 12.04 17.32 -1.86
CA THR A 91 11.07 17.54 -2.95
C THR A 91 10.08 16.38 -3.12
N GLN A 92 10.16 15.35 -2.27
CA GLN A 92 9.26 14.18 -2.29
C GLN A 92 8.62 14.02 -0.91
N PRO A 93 7.75 14.96 -0.49
CA PRO A 93 7.28 15.06 0.89
C PRO A 93 6.32 13.93 1.29
N TYR A 94 5.64 13.30 0.32
CA TYR A 94 4.66 12.25 0.56
C TYR A 94 5.33 10.88 0.43
N ASN A 95 5.19 10.08 1.49
CA ASN A 95 5.52 8.66 1.41
C ASN A 95 4.30 7.86 0.90
N CYS A 96 4.44 6.54 0.89
CA CYS A 96 3.30 5.65 0.71
C CYS A 96 3.58 4.29 1.32
N MET A 97 3.67 4.18 2.65
CA MET A 97 3.64 2.90 3.37
C MET A 97 2.32 2.80 4.15
N PRO A 98 1.29 2.16 3.57
CA PRO A 98 0.02 2.04 4.26
C PRO A 98 0.20 1.24 5.55
N MET A 99 -0.35 1.75 6.66
CA MET A 99 -0.33 1.09 7.96
C MET A 99 -1.77 1.01 8.48
N MET A 100 -2.12 -0.08 9.15
CA MET A 100 -3.44 -0.26 9.77
C MET A 100 -3.39 -1.29 10.90
N HIS A 101 -4.40 -1.29 11.76
CA HIS A 101 -4.64 -2.36 12.71
C HIS A 101 -5.54 -3.45 12.09
N PRO A 102 -5.51 -4.67 12.67
CA PRO A 102 -6.52 -5.68 12.38
C PRO A 102 -7.94 -5.14 12.62
N GLY A 103 -8.80 -5.26 11.62
CA GLY A 103 -10.20 -4.80 11.67
C GLY A 103 -10.45 -3.40 11.13
N ASP A 104 -9.41 -2.59 10.95
CA ASP A 104 -9.54 -1.26 10.37
C ASP A 104 -9.99 -1.33 8.90
N ARG A 105 -10.64 -0.26 8.44
CA ARG A 105 -10.99 -0.02 7.04
C ARG A 105 -10.01 0.96 6.43
N LEU A 106 -9.17 0.49 5.54
CA LEU A 106 -8.20 1.31 4.82
C LEU A 106 -8.77 1.74 3.46
N LEU A 107 -8.98 3.04 3.26
CA LEU A 107 -9.31 3.64 1.98
C LEU A 107 -8.04 3.87 1.15
N GLY A 108 -7.89 3.10 0.08
CA GLY A 108 -6.88 3.37 -0.95
C GLY A 108 -7.48 4.22 -2.06
N ARG A 109 -6.86 5.38 -2.34
CA ARG A 109 -7.19 6.24 -3.48
C ARG A 109 -6.13 6.09 -4.55
N TYR A 110 -6.44 5.33 -5.58
CA TYR A 110 -5.52 5.08 -6.68
C TYR A 110 -5.79 6.03 -7.85
N ILE A 111 -4.78 6.78 -8.26
CA ILE A 111 -4.83 7.74 -9.37
C ILE A 111 -3.76 7.35 -10.36
N GLN A 112 -4.20 6.93 -11.56
CA GLN A 112 -3.26 6.61 -12.62
C GLN A 112 -2.96 7.87 -13.43
N ALA A 113 -1.94 8.62 -13.01
CA ALA A 113 -1.47 9.80 -13.73
C ALA A 113 -0.50 9.47 -14.88
N GLY A 114 -0.02 8.23 -14.92
CA GLY A 114 0.85 7.69 -15.96
C GLY A 114 0.24 7.58 -17.36
N ARG A 115 1.10 7.20 -18.31
CA ARG A 115 0.77 6.86 -19.70
C ARG A 115 0.43 5.39 -19.88
N ASP A 116 1.10 4.50 -19.15
CA ASP A 116 0.84 3.06 -19.20
C ASP A 116 -0.12 2.65 -18.08
N PRO A 117 -0.90 1.56 -18.21
CA PRO A 117 -1.64 1.02 -17.08
C PRO A 117 -0.72 0.17 -16.18
N HIS A 118 -0.80 0.36 -14.85
CA HIS A 118 -0.05 -0.45 -13.89
C HIS A 118 -0.99 -1.38 -13.12
N PRO A 119 -0.86 -2.71 -13.25
CA PRO A 119 -1.70 -3.68 -12.55
C PRO A 119 -1.30 -3.77 -11.07
N PHE A 120 -1.78 -2.85 -10.23
CA PHE A 120 -1.38 -2.75 -8.82
C PHE A 120 -2.02 -3.86 -7.97
N HIS A 121 -1.21 -4.78 -7.49
CA HIS A 121 -1.58 -5.95 -6.70
C HIS A 121 -1.35 -5.72 -5.20
N THR A 122 -2.29 -6.15 -4.38
CA THR A 122 -2.18 -6.12 -2.92
C THR A 122 -2.03 -7.53 -2.36
N HIS A 123 -0.96 -7.79 -1.62
CA HIS A 123 -0.85 -9.00 -0.81
C HIS A 123 -1.65 -8.85 0.51
N GLY A 124 -1.87 -9.98 1.18
CA GLY A 124 -2.46 -10.06 2.52
C GLY A 124 -3.97 -10.30 2.51
N ASN A 125 -4.72 -9.67 1.60
CA ASN A 125 -6.14 -9.91 1.37
C ASN A 125 -6.60 -9.34 0.02
N ASN A 126 -7.83 -9.62 -0.38
CA ASN A 126 -8.52 -8.86 -1.42
C ASN A 126 -8.96 -7.49 -0.87
N PHE A 127 -9.03 -6.49 -1.74
CA PHE A 127 -9.76 -5.25 -1.49
C PHE A 127 -11.13 -5.28 -2.16
N THR A 128 -11.99 -4.34 -1.78
CA THR A 128 -13.28 -4.08 -2.42
C THR A 128 -13.22 -2.77 -3.16
N VAL A 129 -13.35 -2.79 -4.48
CA VAL A 129 -13.44 -1.57 -5.30
C VAL A 129 -14.82 -0.96 -5.11
N ILE A 130 -14.88 0.27 -4.61
CA ILE A 130 -16.14 0.94 -4.27
C ILE A 130 -16.46 2.11 -5.20
N ALA A 131 -15.48 2.66 -5.92
CA ALA A 131 -15.71 3.78 -6.82
C ALA A 131 -14.70 3.82 -7.98
N ARG A 132 -15.11 4.45 -9.08
CA ARG A 132 -14.25 4.78 -10.23
C ARG A 132 -14.50 6.22 -10.67
N ASP A 133 -13.44 6.95 -11.00
CA ASP A 133 -13.49 8.32 -11.50
C ASP A 133 -14.36 9.26 -10.62
N GLY A 134 -14.20 9.13 -9.30
CA GLY A 134 -14.95 9.91 -8.30
C GLY A 134 -16.44 9.56 -8.22
N ARG A 135 -16.87 8.39 -8.73
CA ARG A 135 -18.25 7.93 -8.68
C ARG A 135 -18.36 6.58 -7.98
N LEU A 136 -19.12 6.57 -6.88
CA LEU A 136 -19.48 5.36 -6.16
C LEU A 136 -20.15 4.35 -7.12
N LEU A 137 -19.70 3.10 -7.09
CA LEU A 137 -20.25 2.00 -7.87
C LEU A 137 -21.60 1.60 -7.28
N LYS A 138 -22.67 2.13 -7.88
CA LYS A 138 -24.03 1.93 -7.38
C LYS A 138 -25.05 1.78 -8.50
N SER A 139 -26.09 1.00 -8.27
CA SER A 139 -27.16 0.77 -9.24
C SER A 139 -28.10 1.97 -9.35
N GLN A 140 -28.37 2.67 -8.24
CA GLN A 140 -29.24 3.84 -8.15
C GLN A 140 -28.82 4.79 -7.01
N GLY A 141 -29.44 5.98 -6.94
CA GLY A 141 -29.25 6.91 -5.83
C GLY A 141 -29.71 6.29 -4.50
N GLY A 142 -28.91 6.47 -3.44
CA GLY A 142 -29.23 5.96 -2.09
C GLY A 142 -28.91 4.48 -1.83
N MET A 143 -28.49 3.71 -2.84
CA MET A 143 -28.22 2.26 -2.70
C MET A 143 -26.85 1.93 -2.07
N GLY A 144 -26.08 2.93 -1.64
CA GLY A 144 -24.72 2.70 -1.20
C GLY A 144 -23.82 2.20 -2.35
N ALA A 145 -22.81 1.39 -2.05
CA ALA A 145 -21.86 0.83 -3.02
C ALA A 145 -22.29 -0.59 -3.47
N ASP A 146 -23.55 -0.77 -3.85
CA ASP A 146 -24.13 -2.10 -4.15
C ASP A 146 -23.58 -2.77 -5.42
N LEU A 147 -22.84 -2.04 -6.26
CA LEU A 147 -22.10 -2.58 -7.40
C LEU A 147 -20.59 -2.71 -7.13
N ALA A 148 -20.16 -2.53 -5.87
CA ALA A 148 -18.80 -2.80 -5.47
C ALA A 148 -18.44 -4.27 -5.69
N TYR A 149 -17.15 -4.53 -5.95
CA TYR A 149 -16.68 -5.88 -6.23
C TYR A 149 -15.31 -6.13 -5.59
N SER A 150 -15.09 -7.38 -5.19
CA SER A 150 -13.82 -7.82 -4.63
C SER A 150 -12.80 -8.03 -5.75
N ASN A 151 -11.56 -7.61 -5.52
CA ASN A 151 -10.44 -7.80 -6.42
C ASN A 151 -9.14 -7.87 -5.61
N PHE A 152 -8.06 -8.33 -6.23
CA PHE A 152 -6.72 -8.33 -5.64
C PHE A 152 -5.67 -7.67 -6.54
N THR A 153 -6.00 -7.37 -7.80
CA THR A 153 -5.13 -6.64 -8.72
C THR A 153 -5.93 -5.55 -9.43
N LEU A 154 -5.63 -4.30 -9.09
CA LEU A 154 -6.33 -3.13 -9.60
C LEU A 154 -5.78 -2.75 -10.97
N PHE A 155 -6.70 -2.57 -11.93
CA PHE A 155 -6.39 -2.00 -13.23
C PHE A 155 -7.15 -0.69 -13.37
N VAL A 156 -6.42 0.41 -13.51
CA VAL A 156 -6.96 1.75 -13.79
C VAL A 156 -6.33 2.24 -15.09
N PRO A 157 -7.15 2.66 -16.08
CA PRO A 157 -6.60 3.21 -17.32
C PRO A 157 -5.89 4.56 -17.07
N PRO A 158 -4.95 4.95 -17.93
CA PRO A 158 -4.33 6.29 -17.91
C PRO A 158 -5.35 7.42 -17.77
N GLY A 159 -5.13 8.29 -16.78
CA GLY A 159 -6.01 9.41 -16.42
C GLY A 159 -7.23 9.07 -15.57
N GLY A 160 -7.44 7.79 -15.26
CA GLY A 160 -8.55 7.33 -14.41
C GLY A 160 -8.22 7.33 -12.92
N THR A 161 -9.26 7.18 -12.09
CA THR A 161 -9.12 6.95 -10.64
C THR A 161 -9.96 5.79 -10.17
N SER A 162 -9.54 5.16 -9.07
CA SER A 162 -10.33 4.14 -8.39
C SER A 162 -10.12 4.24 -6.89
N ASP A 163 -11.21 4.14 -6.15
CA ASP A 163 -11.14 4.01 -4.69
C ASP A 163 -11.52 2.58 -4.28
N PHE A 164 -10.78 2.05 -3.31
CA PHE A 164 -11.02 0.73 -2.75
C PHE A 164 -10.93 0.74 -1.22
N ILE A 165 -11.64 -0.18 -0.59
CA ILE A 165 -11.50 -0.48 0.84
C ILE A 165 -10.72 -1.78 0.99
N PHE A 166 -9.65 -1.74 1.78
CA PHE A 166 -8.89 -2.91 2.20
C PHE A 166 -9.12 -3.16 3.70
N GLU A 167 -9.31 -4.41 4.07
CA GLU A 167 -9.53 -4.86 5.45
C GLU A 167 -8.66 -6.10 5.70
N TRP A 168 -8.13 -6.25 6.91
CA TRP A 168 -7.34 -7.40 7.30
C TRP A 168 -7.60 -7.78 8.76
N THR A 169 -7.65 -9.07 9.07
CA THR A 169 -7.89 -9.57 10.45
C THR A 169 -7.06 -10.80 10.80
N GLY A 170 -6.22 -11.30 9.88
CA GLY A 170 -5.57 -12.60 10.03
C GLY A 170 -6.54 -13.80 9.98
N LYS A 171 -7.79 -13.57 9.54
CA LYS A 171 -8.83 -14.59 9.47
C LYS A 171 -8.36 -15.83 8.72
N ALA A 172 -8.52 -16.98 9.37
CA ALA A 172 -8.25 -18.30 8.80
C ALA A 172 -6.78 -18.54 8.42
N LEU A 173 -5.84 -17.83 9.06
CA LEU A 173 -4.42 -18.19 9.00
C LEU A 173 -4.14 -19.54 9.68
N GLY A 174 -5.00 -19.94 10.63
CA GLY A 174 -4.96 -21.27 11.25
C GLY A 174 -4.17 -21.33 12.56
N TRP A 175 -3.69 -20.19 13.08
CA TRP A 175 -3.19 -20.04 14.44
C TRP A 175 -3.58 -18.68 15.01
N ASP A 176 -3.48 -18.55 16.32
CA ASP A 176 -3.66 -17.27 16.99
C ASP A 176 -2.46 -16.35 16.72
N ILE A 177 -2.68 -15.30 15.91
CA ILE A 177 -1.62 -14.35 15.54
C ILE A 177 -1.10 -13.52 16.70
N TYR A 178 -1.78 -13.50 17.84
CA TYR A 178 -1.34 -12.81 19.06
C TYR A 178 -0.66 -13.75 20.06
N GLY A 179 -0.77 -15.07 19.83
CA GLY A 179 -0.12 -16.09 20.66
C GLY A 179 -0.77 -16.30 22.02
N HIS A 180 -2.07 -16.05 22.15
CA HIS A 180 -2.80 -16.23 23.40
C HIS A 180 -2.94 -17.69 23.82
N ALA A 181 -3.18 -17.91 25.11
CA ALA A 181 -3.79 -19.13 25.62
C ALA A 181 -5.33 -19.08 25.42
N PRO A 182 -6.03 -20.23 25.34
CA PRO A 182 -7.48 -20.26 25.08
C PRO A 182 -8.39 -19.55 26.11
N GLY A 183 -7.84 -19.12 27.25
CA GLY A 183 -8.57 -18.41 28.31
C GLY A 183 -8.23 -16.92 28.42
N ASP A 184 -7.31 -16.42 27.61
CA ASP A 184 -6.95 -15.00 27.60
C ASP A 184 -8.07 -14.18 26.94
N PRO A 185 -8.17 -12.87 27.26
CA PRO A 185 -9.11 -12.00 26.57
C PRO A 185 -8.74 -11.87 25.09
N MET A 186 -9.76 -11.80 24.22
CA MET A 186 -9.55 -11.55 22.80
C MET A 186 -9.14 -10.10 22.54
N GLU A 187 -8.30 -9.91 21.52
CA GLU A 187 -7.98 -8.59 20.98
C GLU A 187 -9.15 -8.04 20.12
N PRO A 188 -9.27 -6.71 19.97
CA PRO A 188 -10.25 -6.11 19.07
C PRO A 188 -10.15 -6.69 17.66
N HIS A 189 -11.30 -7.07 17.08
CA HIS A 189 -11.42 -7.62 15.73
C HIS A 189 -10.63 -8.93 15.47
N GLU A 190 -10.17 -9.60 16.53
CA GLU A 190 -9.54 -10.91 16.43
C GLU A 190 -10.52 -11.95 15.86
N TYR A 191 -10.01 -12.83 14.99
CA TYR A 191 -10.80 -13.91 14.44
C TYR A 191 -11.01 -15.04 15.46
N ALA A 192 -12.13 -14.99 16.19
CA ALA A 192 -12.48 -15.91 17.28
C ALA A 192 -12.20 -17.40 17.01
N PRO A 193 -12.45 -17.96 15.81
CA PRO A 193 -12.16 -19.36 15.56
C PRO A 193 -10.67 -19.74 15.59
N ASP A 194 -9.75 -18.78 15.46
CA ASP A 194 -8.30 -19.01 15.56
C ASP A 194 -7.72 -18.65 16.94
N HIS A 195 -8.49 -18.02 17.82
CA HIS A 195 -8.06 -17.64 19.18
C HIS A 195 -7.55 -18.85 19.98
N GLY A 196 -6.40 -18.70 20.63
CA GLY A 196 -5.74 -19.74 21.42
C GLY A 196 -5.18 -20.93 20.62
N LYS A 197 -5.26 -20.92 19.28
CA LYS A 197 -4.67 -22.00 18.47
C LYS A 197 -3.15 -21.89 18.46
N PRO A 198 -2.43 -22.99 18.67
CA PRO A 198 -0.98 -22.98 18.63
C PRO A 198 -0.48 -22.70 17.20
N PHE A 199 0.68 -22.06 17.10
CA PHE A 199 1.40 -21.96 15.84
C PHE A 199 1.67 -23.37 15.28
N PRO A 200 1.39 -23.65 13.99
CA PRO A 200 1.22 -25.02 13.52
C PRO A 200 2.54 -25.76 13.27
N VAL A 201 3.68 -25.07 13.39
CA VAL A 201 5.01 -25.62 13.14
C VAL A 201 5.98 -25.25 14.25
N ALA A 202 6.96 -26.12 14.49
CA ALA A 202 8.11 -25.76 15.31
C ALA A 202 9.05 -24.88 14.49
N LEU A 203 9.39 -23.70 15.00
CA LEU A 203 10.37 -22.83 14.35
C LEU A 203 11.77 -23.47 14.42
N PRO A 204 12.53 -23.50 13.30
CA PRO A 204 13.89 -23.99 13.34
C PRO A 204 14.79 -23.05 14.16
N PRO A 205 15.89 -23.57 14.74
CA PRO A 205 16.89 -22.72 15.38
C PRO A 205 17.44 -21.66 14.42
N GLN A 206 17.77 -20.46 14.93
CA GLN A 206 18.24 -19.32 14.12
C GLN A 206 19.41 -19.65 13.17
N GLN A 207 20.30 -20.55 13.55
CA GLN A 207 21.44 -20.98 12.73
C GLN A 207 21.04 -21.66 11.39
N PHE A 208 19.77 -22.01 11.23
CA PHE A 208 19.20 -22.58 10.01
C PHE A 208 18.24 -21.61 9.29
N LEU A 209 18.19 -20.35 9.71
CA LEU A 209 17.34 -19.32 9.14
C LEU A 209 18.18 -18.23 8.48
N THR A 210 17.66 -17.68 7.39
CA THR A 210 18.01 -16.35 6.91
C THR A 210 16.85 -15.44 7.28
N ASN A 211 17.13 -14.36 8.00
CA ASN A 211 16.09 -13.43 8.42
C ASN A 211 15.94 -12.34 7.36
N GLY A 212 14.70 -11.98 7.04
CA GLY A 212 14.42 -10.81 6.22
C GLY A 212 14.42 -9.55 7.06
N ALA A 213 14.74 -8.40 6.46
CA ALA A 213 14.72 -7.12 7.15
C ALA A 213 13.32 -6.75 7.73
N MET A 214 12.25 -7.31 7.18
CA MET A 214 10.86 -7.12 7.63
C MET A 214 10.38 -8.21 8.62
N TRP A 215 11.22 -9.16 9.01
CA TRP A 215 10.86 -10.22 9.94
C TRP A 215 11.13 -9.80 11.39
N SER A 216 10.15 -9.93 12.29
CA SER A 216 10.27 -9.57 13.71
C SER A 216 11.03 -10.60 14.55
N GLY A 217 11.35 -11.77 13.98
CA GLY A 217 11.80 -12.91 14.78
C GLY A 217 10.67 -13.74 15.37
N SER A 218 9.39 -13.37 15.16
CA SER A 218 8.23 -14.00 15.78
C SER A 218 7.07 -14.18 14.79
N PRO A 219 6.35 -15.32 14.83
CA PRO A 219 5.13 -15.54 14.05
C PRO A 219 3.89 -14.93 14.71
N PHE A 220 4.09 -14.11 15.75
CA PHE A 220 3.03 -13.43 16.49
C PHE A 220 3.16 -11.91 16.30
N LEU A 221 2.06 -11.30 15.91
CA LEU A 221 1.91 -9.86 15.67
C LEU A 221 2.25 -9.09 16.94
N GLY A 222 3.05 -8.03 16.81
CA GLY A 222 3.44 -7.20 17.95
C GLY A 222 4.51 -7.81 18.86
N THR A 223 4.98 -9.03 18.56
CA THR A 223 6.00 -9.71 19.36
C THR A 223 7.35 -9.66 18.65
N MET A 224 8.37 -9.10 19.31
CA MET A 224 9.74 -9.16 18.82
C MET A 224 10.42 -10.43 19.31
N GLY A 225 10.91 -11.25 18.39
CA GLY A 225 11.71 -12.43 18.71
C GLY A 225 13.18 -12.07 18.89
N SER A 226 13.97 -13.06 19.31
CA SER A 226 15.42 -12.95 19.21
C SER A 226 15.81 -12.90 17.73
N LEU A 227 16.70 -11.97 17.38
CA LEU A 227 17.28 -11.83 16.06
C LEU A 227 18.81 -11.66 16.17
N PRO A 228 19.60 -12.20 15.23
CA PRO A 228 21.03 -11.91 15.16
C PRO A 228 21.31 -10.41 15.02
N PRO A 229 22.47 -9.91 15.48
CA PRO A 229 22.84 -8.51 15.28
C PRO A 229 22.83 -8.12 13.79
N GLY A 230 22.10 -7.04 13.47
CA GLY A 230 21.98 -6.53 12.10
C GLY A 230 20.77 -7.07 11.31
N GLU A 231 19.99 -7.98 11.89
CA GLU A 231 18.78 -8.53 11.26
C GLU A 231 17.50 -7.82 11.72
N GLY A 232 16.50 -7.79 10.85
CA GLY A 232 15.19 -7.16 11.11
C GLY A 232 15.23 -5.62 11.11
N GLY A 233 14.23 -5.01 11.76
CA GLY A 233 14.21 -3.58 12.05
C GLY A 233 13.47 -2.72 11.02
N LEU A 234 13.02 -3.29 9.90
CA LEU A 234 12.15 -2.58 8.93
C LEU A 234 10.66 -2.85 9.13
N ASN A 235 10.30 -3.56 10.21
CA ASN A 235 8.93 -3.87 10.59
C ASN A 235 8.59 -3.17 11.92
N PRO A 236 8.09 -1.92 11.87
CA PRO A 236 7.74 -1.16 13.06
C PRO A 236 6.81 -1.96 13.96
N ASN A 237 7.02 -1.81 15.26
CA ASN A 237 6.30 -2.50 16.34
C ASN A 237 6.08 -4.02 16.15
N SER A 238 6.96 -4.70 15.40
CA SER A 238 6.79 -6.12 15.04
C SER A 238 5.49 -6.42 14.28
N GLY A 239 5.11 -5.51 13.39
CA GLY A 239 3.99 -5.69 12.46
C GLY A 239 4.23 -6.75 11.39
N TYR A 240 3.15 -7.14 10.71
CA TYR A 240 3.23 -7.98 9.52
C TYR A 240 3.30 -7.13 8.25
N SER A 241 4.31 -7.37 7.43
CA SER A 241 4.50 -6.70 6.15
C SER A 241 3.90 -7.51 5.00
N TYR A 242 3.11 -6.86 4.15
CA TYR A 242 2.61 -7.43 2.90
C TYR A 242 3.01 -6.54 1.72
N MET A 243 3.63 -7.12 0.70
CA MET A 243 4.06 -6.36 -0.47
C MET A 243 2.85 -5.89 -1.30
N TRP A 244 2.79 -4.60 -1.60
CA TRP A 244 1.82 -4.02 -2.51
C TRP A 244 2.60 -3.43 -3.69
N HIS A 245 2.34 -3.91 -4.90
CA HIS A 245 3.22 -3.61 -6.02
C HIS A 245 2.52 -3.74 -7.38
N SER A 246 3.10 -3.17 -8.43
CA SER A 246 2.68 -3.49 -9.78
C SER A 246 3.03 -4.93 -10.15
N HIS A 247 2.05 -5.67 -10.67
CA HIS A 247 2.22 -7.03 -11.17
C HIS A 247 2.82 -7.09 -12.59
N ASN A 248 3.20 -5.95 -13.15
CA ASN A 248 4.10 -5.89 -14.28
C ASN A 248 5.55 -5.85 -13.75
N GLU A 249 6.23 -6.99 -13.77
CA GLU A 249 7.47 -7.24 -13.03
C GLU A 249 8.58 -6.21 -13.30
N LYS A 250 8.67 -5.70 -14.53
CA LYS A 250 9.65 -4.66 -14.88
C LYS A 250 9.50 -3.39 -14.01
N GLU A 251 8.27 -3.09 -13.61
CA GLU A 251 7.92 -1.90 -12.82
C GLU A 251 8.34 -2.02 -11.35
N MET A 252 8.88 -3.17 -10.92
CA MET A 252 9.47 -3.36 -9.60
C MET A 252 10.99 -3.11 -9.57
N THR A 253 11.48 -2.29 -10.51
CA THR A 253 12.90 -1.97 -10.63
C THR A 253 13.12 -0.47 -10.73
N ASN A 254 14.30 -0.04 -10.30
CA ASN A 254 14.83 1.30 -10.52
C ASN A 254 15.95 1.19 -11.55
N TYR A 255 15.66 1.49 -12.82
CA TYR A 255 16.65 1.37 -13.90
C TYR A 255 17.27 -0.05 -13.96
N ASP A 256 16.40 -1.07 -14.00
CA ASP A 256 16.75 -2.50 -14.01
C ASP A 256 17.42 -3.02 -12.71
N ILE A 257 17.39 -2.26 -11.62
CA ILE A 257 17.86 -2.68 -10.29
C ILE A 257 16.65 -3.04 -9.41
N PHE A 258 16.59 -4.29 -8.95
CA PHE A 258 15.58 -4.79 -8.02
C PHE A 258 16.09 -4.81 -6.56
N PRO A 259 15.24 -4.56 -5.55
CA PRO A 259 13.85 -4.09 -5.64
C PRO A 259 13.75 -2.58 -5.87
N GLY A 260 12.71 -2.13 -6.57
CA GLY A 260 12.47 -0.72 -6.88
C GLY A 260 11.06 -0.42 -7.40
N GLY A 261 10.90 0.77 -8.00
CA GLY A 261 9.74 1.18 -8.77
C GLY A 261 8.42 1.25 -8.00
N LEU A 262 7.33 0.81 -8.65
CA LEU A 262 5.95 0.77 -8.15
C LEU A 262 5.76 -0.34 -7.12
N MET A 263 6.39 -0.18 -5.97
CA MET A 263 6.33 -1.10 -4.86
C MET A 263 6.24 -0.33 -3.54
N THR A 264 5.50 -0.89 -2.59
CA THR A 264 5.53 -0.52 -1.19
C THR A 264 5.16 -1.72 -0.32
N MET A 265 5.09 -1.53 0.99
CA MET A 265 4.57 -2.51 1.94
C MET A 265 3.31 -1.95 2.60
N LEU A 266 2.29 -2.78 2.74
CA LEU A 266 1.30 -2.64 3.80
C LEU A 266 1.91 -3.17 5.10
N MET A 267 1.79 -2.41 6.18
CA MET A 267 2.10 -2.85 7.53
C MET A 267 0.81 -3.06 8.33
N ILE A 268 0.61 -4.29 8.81
CA ILE A 268 -0.37 -4.57 9.85
C ILE A 268 0.31 -4.41 11.19
N GLU A 269 -0.12 -3.43 11.97
CA GLU A 269 0.40 -3.09 13.29
C GLU A 269 -0.44 -3.76 14.39
N PRO A 270 0.14 -4.13 15.55
CA PRO A 270 -0.67 -4.62 16.68
C PRO A 270 -1.63 -3.53 17.19
N PRO A 271 -2.81 -3.86 17.78
CA PRO A 271 -3.81 -2.88 18.21
C PRO A 271 -3.30 -1.76 19.13
N SER A 272 -2.22 -2.00 19.87
CA SER A 272 -1.61 -1.03 20.79
C SER A 272 -0.62 -0.06 20.12
N ALA A 273 -0.17 -0.35 18.90
CA ALA A 273 0.80 0.48 18.20
C ALA A 273 0.14 1.72 17.58
N PRO A 274 0.80 2.88 17.59
CA PRO A 274 0.30 4.05 16.89
C PRO A 274 0.43 3.87 15.36
N ILE A 275 -0.58 4.30 14.61
CA ILE A 275 -0.50 4.43 13.16
C ILE A 275 0.12 5.79 12.82
N GLN A 276 1.19 5.78 12.02
CA GLN A 276 1.83 6.99 11.53
C GLN A 276 1.28 7.31 10.12
N HIS A 277 0.86 8.56 9.94
CA HIS A 277 0.43 9.11 8.65
C HIS A 277 1.48 10.07 8.09
#